data_AF-A0A812RFV2-F1
#
_entry.id   AF-A0A812RFV2-F1
#
_cell.length_a   1.000
_cell.length_b   1.000
_cell.length_c   1.000
_cell.angle_alpha   90.00
_cell.angle_beta   90.00
_cell.angle_gamma   90.00
#
_symmetry.space_group_name_H-M   'P 1'
#
loop_
_entity.id
_entity.type
_entity.pdbx_description
1 polymer ?
#
loop_
_entity_poly.entity_id
_entity_poly.type
_entity_poly.pdbx_seq_one_letter_code
_entity_poly.pdbx_strand_id
1 'polypeptide(L)'
;MAEGTMDVSDASAAREQECLPETPRLQYLAVRCNDRPIDLVPAFSPAQYVYSAELDFAEPGFAVDAVPAEGSRFANADKFSSTQLVAPGARVTSKLEVEDVDGKAKNGLEYSVRVVRLTGEEAKAST
;
A
#
# COMPACT_ATOMS: atom_id res chain seq x y z
N MET A 1 55.87 -27.32 -0.61
CA MET A 1 54.75 -27.93 -1.36
C MET A 1 53.84 -28.54 -0.29
N ALA A 2 52.64 -28.11 0.03
CA ALA A 2 51.80 -27.03 -0.48
C ALA A 2 50.91 -26.55 0.69
N GLU A 3 50.50 -25.30 0.61
CA GLU A 3 49.65 -24.57 1.55
C GLU A 3 48.30 -25.28 1.75
N GLY A 4 47.92 -25.46 3.02
CA GLY A 4 46.56 -25.81 3.40
C GLY A 4 45.74 -24.52 3.50
N THR A 5 44.94 -24.26 2.48
CA THR A 5 43.99 -23.17 2.30
C THR A 5 43.20 -22.84 3.57
N MET A 6 43.29 -21.57 3.99
CA MET A 6 42.28 -20.89 4.79
C MET A 6 41.01 -20.77 3.94
N ASP A 7 39.91 -21.39 4.35
CA ASP A 7 38.58 -20.98 3.89
C ASP A 7 37.93 -20.16 4.99
N VAL A 8 37.83 -18.87 4.68
CA VAL A 8 37.24 -17.81 5.46
C VAL A 8 35.79 -17.71 5.03
N SER A 9 34.89 -17.62 6.00
CA SER A 9 33.63 -16.88 5.87
C SER A 9 32.64 -17.33 4.79
N ASP A 10 31.59 -18.02 5.22
CA ASP A 10 30.26 -17.53 4.85
C ASP A 10 29.32 -17.60 6.05
N ALA A 11 29.33 -16.49 6.78
CA ALA A 11 28.26 -16.12 7.68
C ALA A 11 27.12 -15.55 6.83
N SER A 12 26.38 -16.38 6.12
CA SER A 12 25.04 -15.99 5.65
C SER A 12 24.03 -16.57 6.61
N ALA A 13 23.84 -15.81 7.69
CA ALA A 13 22.69 -15.92 8.56
C ALA A 13 21.43 -15.75 7.72
N ALA A 14 20.91 -16.85 7.18
CA ALA A 14 19.48 -17.01 7.04
C ALA A 14 18.95 -17.05 8.48
N ARG A 15 18.83 -15.87 9.08
CA ARG A 15 17.95 -15.67 10.23
C ARG A 15 16.60 -16.14 9.71
N GLU A 16 16.24 -17.36 10.08
CA GLU A 16 14.86 -17.76 10.24
C GLU A 16 14.27 -16.72 11.17
N GLN A 17 13.81 -15.63 10.56
CA GLN A 17 13.10 -14.58 11.24
C GLN A 17 11.83 -15.28 11.67
N GLU A 18 11.80 -15.65 12.95
CA GLU A 18 10.61 -16.16 13.61
C GLU A 18 9.52 -15.14 13.31
N CYS A 19 8.72 -15.43 12.30
CA CYS A 19 7.60 -14.61 11.86
C CYS A 19 6.58 -14.77 12.99
N LEU A 20 6.77 -13.98 14.05
CA LEU A 20 5.76 -13.78 15.06
C LEU A 20 4.46 -13.49 14.30
N PRO A 21 3.29 -13.96 14.77
CA PRO A 21 2.02 -13.63 14.17
C PRO A 21 1.74 -12.14 14.41
N GLU A 22 2.49 -11.30 13.71
CA GLU A 22 2.24 -9.88 13.60
C GLU A 22 0.91 -9.77 12.88
N THR A 23 -0.02 -9.06 13.51
CA THR A 23 -1.37 -8.88 12.97
C THR A 23 -1.28 -8.43 11.50
N PRO A 24 -2.01 -9.08 10.58
CA PRO A 24 -1.82 -8.88 9.15
C PRO A 24 -2.07 -7.42 8.80
N ARG A 25 -1.05 -6.70 8.32
CA ARG A 25 -1.09 -5.24 8.16
C ARG A 25 -0.32 -4.77 6.95
N LEU A 26 -0.57 -3.54 6.52
CA LEU A 26 0.26 -2.87 5.52
C LEU A 26 1.52 -2.30 6.18
N GLN A 27 2.65 -2.47 5.51
CA GLN A 27 3.91 -1.77 5.82
C GLN A 27 3.97 -0.42 5.11
N TYR A 28 3.36 -0.32 3.93
CA TYR A 28 3.37 0.88 3.12
C TYR A 28 2.04 1.04 2.37
N LEU A 29 1.58 2.28 2.26
CA LEU A 29 0.48 2.69 1.41
C LEU A 29 0.76 4.10 0.92
N ALA A 30 0.76 4.28 -0.40
CA ALA A 30 0.78 5.57 -1.04
C ALA A 30 -0.20 5.60 -2.19
N VAL A 31 -0.66 6.80 -2.49
CA VAL A 31 -1.43 7.07 -3.70
C VAL A 31 -0.59 7.99 -4.55
N ARG A 32 -0.55 7.74 -5.84
CA ARG A 32 0.12 8.62 -6.81
C ARG A 32 -0.75 8.82 -8.02
N CYS A 33 -0.52 9.91 -8.74
CA CYS A 33 -1.01 10.08 -10.08
C CYS A 33 0.18 10.22 -11.02
N ASN A 34 0.30 9.31 -11.99
CA ASN A 34 1.48 9.23 -12.85
C ASN A 34 2.76 9.10 -12.00
N ASP A 35 3.60 10.14 -12.00
CA ASP A 35 4.85 10.25 -11.23
C ASP A 35 4.74 11.19 -10.01
N ARG A 36 3.55 11.71 -9.72
CA ARG A 36 3.30 12.62 -8.59
C ARG A 36 2.68 11.88 -7.41
N PRO A 37 3.28 11.90 -6.21
CA PRO A 37 2.61 11.41 -5.02
C PRO A 37 1.40 12.29 -4.69
N ILE A 38 0.33 11.67 -4.19
CA ILE A 38 -0.85 12.33 -3.65
C ILE A 38 -0.85 12.12 -2.14
N ASP A 39 -1.02 13.21 -1.42
CA ASP A 39 -1.09 13.16 0.03
C ASP A 39 -2.34 12.41 0.50
N LEU A 40 -2.11 11.45 1.39
CA LEU A 40 -3.17 10.75 2.11
C LEU A 40 -3.57 11.57 3.34
N VAL A 41 -4.87 11.71 3.54
CA VAL A 41 -5.47 12.33 4.72
C VAL A 41 -6.37 11.31 5.39
N PRO A 42 -6.06 10.86 6.61
CA PRO A 42 -4.81 11.10 7.36
C PRO A 42 -3.56 10.49 6.68
N ALA A 43 -2.37 10.93 7.10
CA ALA A 43 -1.12 10.33 6.62
C ALA A 43 -1.08 8.83 6.93
N PHE A 44 -0.42 8.04 6.08
CA PHE A 44 -0.41 6.59 6.23
C PHE A 44 0.03 6.14 7.62
N SER A 45 -0.79 5.28 8.25
CA SER A 45 -0.50 4.67 9.53
C SER A 45 -1.01 3.23 9.54
N PRO A 46 -0.21 2.23 9.93
CA PRO A 46 -0.65 0.83 9.94
C PRO A 46 -1.87 0.58 10.86
N ALA A 47 -2.15 1.49 11.80
CA ALA A 47 -3.30 1.47 12.69
C ALA A 47 -4.57 2.11 12.10
N GLN A 48 -4.49 2.71 10.91
CA GLN A 48 -5.61 3.36 10.23
C GLN A 48 -6.02 2.58 8.99
N TYR A 49 -7.34 2.51 8.82
CA TYR A 49 -7.99 1.68 7.80
C TYR A 49 -8.72 2.49 6.75
N VAL A 50 -8.89 3.80 6.95
CA VAL A 50 -9.65 4.66 6.05
C VAL A 50 -8.82 5.89 5.73
N TYR A 51 -8.54 6.07 4.44
CA TYR A 51 -7.76 7.16 3.89
C TYR A 51 -8.57 7.91 2.85
N SER A 52 -8.34 9.20 2.77
CA SER A 52 -8.86 10.06 1.71
C SER A 52 -7.71 10.70 0.96
N ALA A 53 -7.84 10.83 -0.35
CA ALA A 53 -6.89 11.53 -1.20
C ALA A 53 -7.66 12.40 -2.19
N GLU A 54 -7.11 13.56 -2.51
CA GLU A 54 -7.69 14.48 -3.47
C GLU A 54 -6.85 14.49 -4.73
N LEU A 55 -7.51 14.25 -5.85
CA LEU A 55 -6.91 14.24 -7.16
C LEU A 55 -7.26 15.56 -7.87
N ASP A 56 -6.26 16.20 -8.44
CA ASP A 56 -6.46 17.45 -9.18
C ASP A 56 -7.37 17.23 -10.40
N PHE A 57 -8.08 18.28 -10.80
CA PHE A 57 -9.00 18.21 -11.96
C PHE A 57 -8.25 17.88 -13.26
N ALA A 58 -6.97 18.23 -13.38
CA ALA A 58 -6.16 17.93 -14.55
C ALA A 58 -5.78 16.44 -14.66
N GLU A 59 -5.91 15.69 -13.57
CA GLU A 59 -5.43 14.31 -13.50
C GLU A 59 -6.56 13.30 -13.74
N PRO A 60 -6.44 12.41 -14.74
CA PRO A 60 -7.53 11.53 -15.15
C PRO A 60 -7.71 10.28 -14.26
N GLY A 61 -6.76 9.97 -13.39
CA GLY A 61 -6.78 8.77 -12.56
C GLY A 61 -5.69 8.74 -11.51
N PHE A 62 -5.64 7.68 -10.73
CA PHE A 62 -4.63 7.47 -9.69
C PHE A 62 -4.16 6.02 -9.70
N ALA A 63 -3.00 5.80 -9.10
CA ALA A 63 -2.45 4.50 -8.77
C ALA A 63 -2.28 4.40 -7.25
N VAL A 64 -2.63 3.25 -6.68
CA VAL A 64 -2.38 2.92 -5.28
C VAL A 64 -1.24 1.93 -5.23
N ASP A 65 -0.16 2.35 -4.57
CA ASP A 65 0.98 1.50 -4.28
C ASP A 65 0.88 1.07 -2.82
N ALA A 66 0.80 -0.22 -2.58
CA ALA A 66 0.67 -0.78 -1.24
C ALA A 66 1.62 -1.96 -1.09
N VAL A 67 2.26 -2.07 0.08
CA VAL A 67 3.16 -3.17 0.41
C VAL A 67 2.66 -3.81 1.71
N PRO A 68 2.33 -5.10 1.70
CA PRO A 68 1.96 -5.82 2.90
C PRO A 68 3.20 -5.99 3.79
N ALA A 69 3.01 -6.03 5.10
CA ALA A 69 4.08 -6.35 6.02
C ALA A 69 4.57 -7.79 5.83
N GLU A 70 5.74 -8.10 6.37
CA GLU A 70 6.27 -9.46 6.37
C GLU A 70 5.26 -10.42 7.03
N GLY A 71 5.07 -11.60 6.45
CA GLY A 71 4.03 -12.55 6.87
C GLY A 71 2.61 -12.19 6.44
N SER A 72 2.39 -11.07 5.73
CA SER A 72 1.08 -10.66 5.20
C SER A 72 1.03 -10.70 3.67
N ARG A 73 -0.17 -10.87 3.11
CA ARG A 73 -0.44 -10.81 1.67
C ARG A 73 -1.78 -10.14 1.37
N PHE A 74 -1.96 -9.70 0.13
CA PHE A 74 -3.25 -9.20 -0.33
C PHE A 74 -4.20 -10.36 -0.60
N ALA A 75 -5.31 -10.41 0.13
CA ALA A 75 -6.39 -11.37 -0.09
C ALA A 75 -7.11 -11.10 -1.43
N ASN A 76 -7.16 -9.84 -1.84
CA ASN A 76 -7.87 -9.39 -3.03
C ASN A 76 -6.93 -8.96 -4.17
N ALA A 77 -5.70 -9.50 -4.22
CA ALA A 77 -4.70 -9.17 -5.25
C ALA A 77 -5.25 -9.27 -6.69
N ASP A 78 -6.05 -10.30 -6.99
CA ASP A 78 -6.62 -10.52 -8.33
C ASP A 78 -7.73 -9.54 -8.71
N LYS A 79 -8.37 -8.91 -7.72
CA LYS A 79 -9.50 -7.97 -7.92
C LYS A 79 -9.09 -6.53 -7.72
N PHE A 80 -7.95 -6.30 -7.07
CA PHE A 80 -7.48 -4.97 -6.76
C PHE A 80 -6.80 -4.37 -7.99
N SER A 81 -7.46 -3.40 -8.61
CA SER A 81 -6.82 -2.56 -9.62
C SER A 81 -6.06 -1.45 -8.92
N SER A 82 -4.73 -1.55 -8.92
CA SER A 82 -3.85 -0.49 -8.42
C SER A 82 -4.13 0.83 -9.13
N THR A 83 -4.32 0.79 -10.45
CA THR A 83 -4.62 1.98 -11.27
C THR A 83 -6.11 2.07 -11.56
N GLN A 84 -6.71 3.23 -11.30
CA GLN A 84 -8.12 3.50 -11.58
C GLN A 84 -8.30 4.90 -12.17
N LEU A 85 -9.21 5.00 -13.13
CA LEU A 85 -9.61 6.27 -13.73
C LEU A 85 -10.76 6.88 -12.94
N VAL A 86 -10.71 8.19 -12.76
CA VAL A 86 -11.73 8.95 -12.02
C VAL A 86 -12.28 10.04 -12.92
N ALA A 87 -13.58 10.00 -13.17
CA ALA A 87 -14.26 11.08 -13.86
C ALA A 87 -14.20 12.38 -13.02
N PRO A 88 -14.21 13.56 -13.64
CA PRO A 88 -14.17 14.81 -12.88
C PRO A 88 -15.40 14.91 -11.96
N GLY A 89 -15.18 15.21 -10.68
CA GLY A 89 -16.23 15.23 -9.64
C GLY A 89 -16.68 13.87 -9.13
N ALA A 90 -16.14 12.78 -9.69
CA ALA A 90 -16.42 11.44 -9.22
C ALA A 90 -15.56 11.08 -8.01
N ARG A 91 -16.07 10.11 -7.25
CA ARG A 91 -15.41 9.55 -6.08
C ARG A 91 -15.23 8.06 -6.29
N VAL A 92 -14.02 7.58 -6.09
CA VAL A 92 -13.66 6.16 -6.19
C VAL A 92 -13.17 5.69 -4.84
N THR A 93 -13.56 4.49 -4.44
CA THR A 93 -13.11 3.87 -3.18
C THR A 93 -12.46 2.54 -3.51
N SER A 94 -11.17 2.45 -3.24
CA SER A 94 -10.36 1.26 -3.44
C SER A 94 -10.20 0.56 -2.10
N LYS A 95 -10.59 -0.71 -2.02
CA LYS A 95 -10.47 -1.55 -0.83
C LYS A 95 -9.32 -2.52 -1.02
N LEU A 96 -8.41 -2.58 -0.05
CA LEU A 96 -7.30 -3.53 0.00
C LEU A 96 -7.52 -4.43 1.20
N GLU A 97 -7.67 -5.72 0.96
CA GLU A 97 -7.80 -6.70 2.02
C GLU A 97 -6.45 -7.37 2.23
N VAL A 98 -5.96 -7.32 3.47
CA VAL A 98 -4.69 -7.93 3.88
C VAL A 98 -4.98 -9.09 4.81
N GLU A 99 -4.45 -10.25 4.45
CA GLU A 99 -4.52 -11.46 5.24
C GLU A 99 -3.12 -11.95 5.61
N ASP A 100 -3.07 -12.81 6.61
CA ASP A 100 -1.85 -13.49 7.03
C ASP A 100 -1.51 -14.62 6.05
N VAL A 101 -0.24 -14.78 5.68
CA VAL A 101 0.22 -15.78 4.70
C VAL A 101 -0.04 -17.20 5.20
N ASP A 102 0.07 -17.43 6.51
CA ASP A 102 -0.25 -18.71 7.15
C ASP A 102 -1.77 -18.96 7.28
N GLY A 103 -2.61 -17.97 6.96
CA GLY A 103 -4.06 -18.04 7.14
C GLY A 103 -4.49 -18.22 8.60
N LYS A 104 -3.58 -17.97 9.55
CA LYS A 104 -3.81 -18.19 10.99
C LYS A 104 -4.62 -17.06 11.61
N ALA A 105 -4.49 -15.85 11.06
CA ALA A 105 -5.31 -14.71 11.46
C ALA A 105 -6.72 -14.86 10.86
N LYS A 106 -7.72 -15.07 11.72
CA LYS A 106 -9.13 -15.21 11.31
C LYS A 106 -9.77 -13.90 10.81
N ASN A 107 -9.12 -12.76 11.03
CA ASN A 107 -9.63 -11.44 10.65
C ASN A 107 -8.63 -10.79 9.69
N GLY A 108 -8.93 -10.82 8.40
CA GLY A 108 -8.25 -9.95 7.44
C GLY A 108 -8.52 -8.47 7.77
N LEU A 109 -7.53 -7.61 7.52
CA LEU A 109 -7.69 -6.16 7.67
C LEU A 109 -8.05 -5.54 6.32
N GLU A 110 -9.10 -4.73 6.29
CA GLU A 110 -9.49 -3.97 5.10
C GLU A 110 -8.97 -2.53 5.22
N TYR A 111 -8.18 -2.09 4.25
CA TYR A 111 -7.76 -0.71 4.07
C TYR A 111 -8.55 -0.09 2.93
N SER A 112 -9.33 0.94 3.24
CA SER A 112 -10.13 1.69 2.29
C SER A 112 -9.42 3.01 1.94
N VAL A 113 -9.14 3.21 0.65
CA VAL A 113 -8.59 4.45 0.09
C VAL A 113 -9.65 5.11 -0.77
N ARG A 114 -10.10 6.28 -0.34
CA ARG A 114 -11.09 7.09 -1.06
C ARG A 114 -10.38 8.19 -1.83
N VAL A 115 -10.50 8.16 -3.16
CA VAL A 115 -9.95 9.21 -4.01
C VAL A 115 -11.08 10.00 -4.63
N VAL A 116 -11.01 11.32 -4.51
CA VAL A 116 -11.97 12.26 -5.09
C VAL A 116 -11.26 13.10 -6.13
N ARG A 117 -11.78 13.14 -7.36
CA ARG A 117 -11.25 14.06 -8.37
C ARG A 117 -12.02 15.37 -8.32
N LEU A 118 -11.31 16.47 -8.14
CA LEU A 118 -11.88 17.81 -8.14
C LEU A 118 -12.45 18.17 -9.52
N THR A 119 -13.54 18.93 -9.58
CA THR A 119 -14.15 19.40 -10.83
C THR A 119 -13.55 20.71 -11.36
N GLY A 120 -12.72 21.38 -10.55
CA GLY A 120 -12.20 22.73 -10.83
C GLY A 120 -13.17 23.87 -10.48
N GLU A 121 -14.44 23.57 -10.15
CA GLU A 121 -15.39 24.59 -9.64
C GLU A 121 -15.13 24.95 -8.17
N GLU A 122 -14.61 24.01 -7.38
CA GLU A 122 -14.24 24.23 -5.97
C GLU A 122 -13.04 25.20 -5.83
N ALA A 123 -12.17 25.28 -6.85
CA ALA A 123 -11.07 26.25 -6.89
C ALA A 123 -11.53 27.71 -7.01
N LYS A 124 -12.80 27.96 -7.38
CA LYS A 124 -13.37 29.32 -7.45
C LYS A 124 -14.16 29.73 -6.21
N ALA A 125 -14.42 28.82 -5.27
CA ALA A 125 -15.30 29.09 -4.12
C ALA A 125 -14.57 29.62 -2.87
N SER A 126 -13.23 29.72 -2.90
CA SER A 126 -12.42 30.26 -1.78
C SER A 126 -11.79 31.62 -2.09
N THR A 127 -12.42 32.45 -2.93
CA THR A 127 -12.02 33.87 -3.14
C THR A 127 -13.04 34.81 -2.50
#